data_AF-A0AAW6SRM9-F1
#
_entry.id   AF-A0AAW6SRM9-F1
#
_cell.length_a   1.000
_cell.length_b   1.000
_cell.length_c   1.000
_cell.angle_alpha   90.00
_cell.angle_beta   90.00
_cell.angle_gamma   90.00
#
_symmetry.space_group_name_H-M   'P 1'
#
loop_
_entity.id
_entity.type
_entity.pdbx_description
1 polymer ?
#
loop_
_entity_poly.entity_id
_entity_poly.type
_entity_poly.pdbx_seq_one_letter_code
_entity_poly.pdbx_strand_id
1 'polypeptide(L)'
;MIDSDKNLDKRVRRTKLQLKQAFIKLMEEKNYDQITVTDIVNRADYNRATFYRHYNFKEELAEEMITDKTTALVETFKYPYKNNNMIHLNSLSSSDIIVFDHIMENKDFYKLWRKFQSIPGFEESFLQSIVKFIKKDITLLTPHDPHLDNNLYTTFYANGILGLILDWIKNGLEPHPDYMAKQLVKIINYYPAKSYISAKGNSPTTLLQ
;
A
#
# COMPACT_ATOMS: atom_id res chain seq x y z
N MET A 1 12.52 -13.42 34.65
CA MET A 1 11.20 -13.52 33.98
C MET A 1 11.05 -12.59 32.77
N ILE A 2 11.68 -11.40 32.74
CA ILE A 2 11.56 -10.47 31.59
C ILE A 2 12.26 -11.02 30.32
N ASP A 3 13.42 -11.69 30.44
CA ASP A 3 14.15 -12.23 29.28
C ASP A 3 13.49 -13.46 28.63
N SER A 4 12.76 -14.27 29.39
CA SER A 4 12.04 -15.43 28.85
C SER A 4 10.87 -15.00 27.98
N ASP A 5 10.14 -13.96 28.41
CA ASP A 5 8.99 -13.40 27.69
C ASP A 5 9.44 -12.69 26.40
N LYS A 6 10.53 -11.92 26.48
CA LYS A 6 11.14 -11.26 25.32
C LYS A 6 11.68 -12.25 24.28
N ASN A 7 12.20 -13.40 24.70
CA ASN A 7 12.65 -14.46 23.80
C ASN A 7 11.48 -15.24 23.17
N LEU A 8 10.40 -15.46 23.92
CA LEU A 8 9.16 -16.03 23.40
C LEU A 8 8.56 -15.13 22.31
N ASP A 9 8.47 -13.82 22.55
CA ASP A 9 7.99 -12.84 21.56
C ASP A 9 8.84 -12.87 20.27
N LYS A 10 10.18 -12.88 20.39
CA LYS A 10 11.06 -13.03 19.22
C LYS A 10 10.80 -14.30 18.43
N ARG A 11 10.58 -15.44 19.11
CA ARG A 11 10.28 -16.71 18.44
C ARG A 11 8.94 -16.66 17.72
N VAL A 12 7.91 -16.11 18.36
CA VAL A 12 6.57 -15.94 17.76
C VAL A 12 6.66 -15.08 16.50
N ARG A 13 7.31 -13.91 16.57
CA ARG A 13 7.49 -13.01 15.42
C ARG A 13 8.23 -13.69 14.28
N ARG A 14 9.31 -14.42 14.59
CA ARG A 14 10.08 -15.17 13.59
C ARG A 14 9.21 -16.23 12.89
N THR A 15 8.48 -17.04 13.65
CA THR A 15 7.59 -18.06 13.08
C THR A 15 6.53 -17.43 12.18
N LYS A 16 5.84 -16.38 12.66
CA LYS A 16 4.83 -15.67 11.86
C LYS A 16 5.42 -15.09 10.57
N LEU A 17 6.60 -14.48 10.63
CA LEU A 17 7.31 -13.97 9.45
C LEU A 17 7.59 -15.08 8.43
N GLN A 18 8.10 -16.23 8.88
CA GLN A 18 8.41 -17.35 8.00
C GLN A 18 7.14 -17.96 7.38
N LEU A 19 6.04 -18.04 8.13
CA LEU A 19 4.74 -18.47 7.60
C LEU A 19 4.20 -17.49 6.53
N LYS A 20 4.29 -16.17 6.76
CA LYS A 20 3.88 -15.15 5.77
C LYS A 20 4.76 -15.19 4.52
N GLN A 21 6.07 -15.36 4.66
CA GLN A 21 7.00 -15.53 3.52
C GLN A 21 6.67 -16.79 2.71
N ALA A 22 6.41 -17.92 3.38
CA ALA A 22 5.99 -19.15 2.73
C ALA A 22 4.67 -18.96 1.96
N PHE A 23 3.70 -18.27 2.56
CA PHE A 23 2.43 -17.95 1.90
C PHE A 23 2.62 -17.08 0.65
N ILE A 24 3.45 -16.03 0.71
CA ILE A 24 3.78 -15.19 -0.46
C ILE A 24 4.41 -16.02 -1.57
N LYS A 25 5.37 -16.91 -1.26
CA LYS A 25 6.00 -17.80 -2.25
C LYS A 25 5.00 -18.80 -2.85
N LEU A 26 4.06 -19.31 -2.07
CA LEU A 26 2.99 -20.15 -2.61
C LEU A 26 2.03 -19.39 -3.51
N MET A 27 1.77 -18.10 -3.22
CA MET A 27 0.98 -17.23 -4.11
C MET A 27 1.69 -16.98 -5.44
N GLU A 28 3.02 -16.93 -5.50
CA GLU A 28 3.76 -16.89 -6.78
C GLU A 28 3.42 -18.11 -7.65
N GLU A 29 3.27 -19.29 -7.03
CA GLU A 29 3.13 -20.58 -7.73
C GLU A 29 1.67 -20.96 -8.06
N LYS A 30 0.70 -20.62 -7.21
CA LYS A 30 -0.70 -21.05 -7.36
C LYS A 30 -1.70 -20.00 -6.87
N ASN A 31 -2.99 -20.23 -7.11
CA ASN A 31 -4.05 -19.32 -6.67
C ASN A 31 -4.39 -19.54 -5.19
N TYR A 32 -4.92 -18.51 -4.54
CA TYR A 32 -5.22 -18.51 -3.10
C TYR A 32 -6.06 -19.71 -2.64
N ASP A 33 -7.09 -20.07 -3.40
CA ASP A 33 -8.01 -21.17 -3.06
C ASP A 33 -7.31 -22.53 -3.04
N GLN A 34 -6.23 -22.68 -3.79
CA GLN A 34 -5.43 -23.90 -3.90
C GLN A 34 -4.34 -24.02 -2.83
N ILE A 35 -4.13 -22.96 -2.04
CA ILE A 35 -3.17 -22.96 -0.93
C ILE A 35 -3.84 -23.54 0.31
N THR A 36 -3.24 -24.57 0.87
CA THR A 36 -3.67 -25.20 2.12
C THR A 36 -2.73 -24.85 3.28
N VAL A 37 -3.19 -25.02 4.52
CA VAL A 37 -2.32 -24.91 5.71
C VAL A 37 -1.13 -25.87 5.62
N THR A 38 -1.34 -27.07 5.08
CA THR A 38 -0.28 -28.06 4.85
C THR A 38 0.81 -27.54 3.93
N ASP A 39 0.45 -26.89 2.82
CA ASP A 39 1.43 -26.29 1.91
C ASP A 39 2.27 -25.22 2.61
N ILE A 40 1.60 -24.33 3.37
CA ILE A 40 2.25 -23.22 4.08
C ILE A 40 3.27 -23.75 5.08
N VAL A 41 2.87 -24.71 5.93
CA VAL A 41 3.78 -25.24 6.96
C VAL A 41 4.90 -26.07 6.37
N ASN A 42 4.65 -26.84 5.31
CA ASN A 42 5.69 -27.59 4.62
C ASN A 42 6.73 -26.65 3.99
N ARG A 43 6.28 -25.55 3.37
CA ARG A 43 7.17 -24.55 2.78
C ARG A 43 7.97 -23.77 3.84
N ALA A 44 7.38 -23.53 5.00
CA ALA A 44 8.02 -22.82 6.11
C ALA A 44 8.86 -23.71 7.03
N ASP A 45 8.94 -25.02 6.76
CA ASP A 45 9.60 -26.04 7.60
C ASP A 45 9.02 -26.11 9.03
N TYR A 46 7.70 -26.19 9.11
CA TYR A 46 6.95 -26.33 10.36
C TYR A 46 5.90 -27.45 10.28
N ASN A 47 5.40 -27.87 11.45
CA ASN A 47 4.25 -28.74 11.54
C ASN A 47 2.93 -27.94 11.62
N ARG A 48 1.80 -28.59 11.33
CA ARG A 48 0.47 -27.97 11.41
C ARG A 48 0.16 -27.42 12.80
N ALA A 49 0.60 -28.09 13.87
CA ALA A 49 0.40 -27.62 15.23
C ALA A 49 1.08 -26.25 15.50
N THR A 50 2.17 -25.94 14.79
CA THR A 50 2.84 -24.64 14.88
C THR A 50 2.00 -23.55 14.21
N PHE A 51 1.40 -23.82 13.05
CA PHE A 51 0.46 -22.90 12.42
C PHE A 51 -0.73 -22.60 13.33
N TYR A 52 -1.38 -23.65 13.85
CA TYR A 52 -2.57 -23.51 14.71
C TYR A 52 -2.30 -22.87 16.07
N ARG A 53 -1.03 -22.68 16.45
CA ARG A 53 -0.66 -21.86 17.61
C ARG A 53 -0.77 -20.35 17.33
N HIS A 54 -0.72 -19.96 16.06
CA HIS A 54 -0.69 -18.57 15.64
C HIS A 54 -1.95 -18.15 14.88
N TYR A 55 -2.59 -19.08 14.18
CA TYR A 55 -3.71 -18.83 13.27
C TYR A 55 -4.70 -19.99 13.29
N ASN A 56 -6.00 -19.72 13.38
CA ASN A 56 -7.04 -20.74 13.26
C ASN A 56 -7.22 -21.18 11.80
N PHE A 57 -7.07 -20.24 10.85
CA PHE A 57 -7.28 -20.44 9.42
C PHE A 57 -6.25 -19.67 8.58
N LYS A 58 -6.13 -19.98 7.28
CA LYS A 58 -5.18 -19.30 6.38
C LYS A 58 -5.57 -17.84 6.12
N GLU A 59 -6.86 -17.55 6.27
CA GLU A 59 -7.49 -16.24 6.18
C GLU A 59 -6.89 -15.29 7.23
N GLU A 60 -6.76 -15.73 8.49
CA GLU A 60 -6.15 -14.91 9.55
C GLU A 60 -4.68 -14.57 9.27
N LEU A 61 -3.93 -15.50 8.66
CA LEU A 61 -2.56 -15.22 8.21
C LEU A 61 -2.56 -14.16 7.10
N ALA A 62 -3.48 -14.27 6.14
CA ALA A 62 -3.61 -13.32 5.04
C ALA A 62 -3.99 -11.92 5.56
N GLU A 63 -4.96 -11.82 6.47
CA GLU A 63 -5.38 -10.58 7.12
C GLU A 63 -4.23 -9.91 7.89
N GLU A 64 -3.47 -10.68 8.68
CA GLU A 64 -2.32 -10.15 9.39
C GLU A 64 -1.21 -9.71 8.43
N MET A 65 -1.01 -10.43 7.32
CA MET A 65 -0.05 -10.03 6.28
C MET A 65 -0.48 -8.72 5.59
N ILE A 66 -1.77 -8.56 5.26
CA ILE A 66 -2.30 -7.31 4.68
C ILE A 66 -2.08 -6.15 5.65
N THR A 67 -2.39 -6.37 6.94
CA THR A 67 -2.23 -5.37 8.00
C THR A 67 -0.77 -4.95 8.16
N ASP A 68 0.17 -5.91 8.15
CA ASP A 68 1.61 -5.60 8.21
C ASP A 68 2.04 -4.74 7.01
N LYS A 69 1.60 -5.09 5.80
CA LYS A 69 2.00 -4.41 4.57
C LYS A 69 1.39 -3.01 4.44
N THR A 70 0.13 -2.84 4.84
CA THR A 70 -0.50 -1.51 4.86
C THR A 70 0.12 -0.64 5.95
N THR A 71 0.39 -1.19 7.14
CA THR A 71 1.09 -0.47 8.21
C THR A 71 2.47 0.00 7.77
N ALA A 72 3.29 -0.88 7.17
CA ALA A 72 4.62 -0.52 6.70
C ALA A 72 4.59 0.57 5.61
N LEU A 73 3.63 0.50 4.69
CA LEU A 73 3.44 1.51 3.65
C LEU A 73 3.05 2.87 4.25
N VAL A 74 2.13 2.85 5.21
CA VAL A 74 1.69 4.03 5.97
C VAL A 74 2.85 4.67 6.75
N GLU A 75 3.64 3.86 7.46
CA GLU A 75 4.81 4.34 8.20
C GLU A 75 5.85 4.96 7.27
N THR A 76 6.05 4.36 6.10
CA THR A 76 6.91 4.90 5.04
C THR A 76 6.43 6.28 4.59
N PHE A 77 5.13 6.47 4.38
CA PHE A 77 4.57 7.78 4.05
C PHE A 77 4.85 8.84 5.11
N LYS A 78 4.83 8.47 6.39
CA LYS A 78 5.06 9.39 7.51
C LYS A 78 6.54 9.71 7.73
N TYR A 79 7.42 8.77 7.43
CA TYR A 79 8.80 8.79 7.90
C TYR A 79 9.56 10.09 7.55
N PRO A 80 9.46 10.65 6.33
CA PRO A 80 10.13 11.90 5.98
C PRO A 80 9.64 13.10 6.81
N TYR A 81 8.43 13.02 7.36
CA TYR A 81 7.72 14.13 8.00
C TYR A 81 7.54 13.95 9.51
N LYS A 82 8.12 12.91 10.12
CA LYS A 82 7.91 12.53 11.53
C LYS A 82 8.20 13.64 12.56
N ASN A 83 9.01 14.62 12.20
CA ASN A 83 9.40 15.74 13.06
C ASN A 83 8.73 17.08 12.68
N ASN A 84 7.87 17.08 11.66
CA ASN A 84 7.25 18.29 11.11
C ASN A 84 5.73 18.18 11.19
N ASN A 85 5.11 19.06 11.98
CA ASN A 85 3.65 19.10 12.12
C ASN A 85 2.95 19.83 10.95
N MET A 86 3.72 20.54 10.12
CA MET A 86 3.21 21.25 8.95
C MET A 86 4.13 21.01 7.77
N ILE A 87 3.54 20.63 6.63
CA ILE A 87 4.25 20.32 5.39
C ILE A 87 3.73 21.27 4.31
N HIS A 88 4.64 22.00 3.67
CA HIS A 88 4.30 22.81 2.51
C HIS A 88 4.44 21.95 1.24
N LEU A 89 3.31 21.50 0.68
CA LEU A 89 3.28 20.57 -0.46
C LEU A 89 4.04 21.10 -1.69
N ASN A 90 4.06 22.42 -1.88
CA ASN A 90 4.78 23.10 -2.97
C ASN A 90 6.29 23.17 -2.78
N SER A 91 6.79 22.84 -1.59
CA SER A 91 8.22 22.75 -1.27
C SER A 91 8.76 21.33 -1.29
N LEU A 92 7.88 20.32 -1.48
CA LEU A 92 8.29 18.93 -1.52
C LEU A 92 9.15 18.66 -2.75
N SER A 93 10.27 17.98 -2.51
CA SER A 93 11.12 17.41 -3.54
C SER A 93 10.70 15.96 -3.83
N SER A 94 11.14 15.40 -4.96
CA SER A 94 10.89 13.98 -5.24
C SER A 94 11.57 13.04 -4.23
N SER A 95 12.66 13.47 -3.59
CA SER A 95 13.32 12.71 -2.52
C SER A 95 12.50 12.60 -1.23
N ASP A 96 11.49 13.47 -1.03
CA ASP A 96 10.57 13.37 0.10
C ASP A 96 9.46 12.32 -0.14
N ILE A 97 9.37 11.77 -1.36
CA ILE A 97 8.36 10.81 -1.79
C ILE A 97 8.96 9.39 -1.86
N ILE A 98 9.25 8.82 -0.68
CA ILE A 98 9.93 7.52 -0.57
C ILE A 98 9.00 6.30 -0.74
N VAL A 99 7.69 6.53 -0.89
CA VAL A 99 6.70 5.44 -0.98
C VAL A 99 6.93 4.53 -2.19
N PHE A 100 7.33 5.10 -3.33
CA PHE A 100 7.56 4.32 -4.55
C PHE A 100 8.79 3.42 -4.40
N ASP A 101 9.83 3.87 -3.71
CA ASP A 101 11.02 3.06 -3.41
C ASP A 101 10.67 1.89 -2.49
N HIS A 102 9.90 2.13 -1.42
CA HIS A 102 9.43 1.06 -0.54
C HIS A 102 8.64 -0.02 -1.28
N ILE A 103 7.74 0.39 -2.19
CA ILE A 103 6.97 -0.55 -3.01
C ILE A 103 7.89 -1.36 -3.93
N MET A 104 8.90 -0.72 -4.53
CA MET A 104 9.87 -1.39 -5.40
C MET A 104 10.77 -2.37 -4.62
N GLU A 105 11.23 -2.00 -3.42
CA GLU A 105 11.99 -2.87 -2.52
C GLU A 105 11.17 -4.10 -2.08
N ASN A 106 9.85 -3.94 -1.97
CA ASN A 106 8.90 -4.99 -1.60
C ASN A 106 8.15 -5.58 -2.81
N LYS A 107 8.70 -5.45 -4.03
CA LYS A 107 8.01 -5.80 -5.30
C LYS A 107 7.45 -7.21 -5.35
N ASP A 108 8.06 -8.19 -4.69
CA ASP A 108 7.58 -9.59 -4.68
C ASP A 108 6.16 -9.68 -4.13
N PHE A 109 5.82 -8.86 -3.14
CA PHE A 109 4.44 -8.73 -2.66
C PHE A 109 3.57 -7.97 -3.67
N TYR A 110 3.96 -6.75 -4.05
CA TYR A 110 3.09 -5.89 -4.86
C TYR A 110 2.82 -6.43 -6.28
N LYS A 111 3.75 -7.18 -6.88
CA LYS A 111 3.53 -7.85 -8.18
C LYS A 111 2.44 -8.93 -8.12
N LEU A 112 2.15 -9.47 -6.94
CA LEU A 112 1.09 -10.44 -6.73
C LEU A 112 -0.28 -9.79 -6.54
N TRP A 113 -0.44 -8.48 -6.72
CA TRP A 113 -1.69 -7.76 -6.50
C TRP A 113 -2.92 -8.47 -7.08
N ARG A 114 -2.86 -8.87 -8.36
CA ARG A 114 -3.97 -9.57 -9.04
C ARG A 114 -4.30 -10.92 -8.40
N LYS A 115 -3.29 -11.63 -7.88
CA LYS A 115 -3.52 -12.89 -7.17
C LYS A 115 -4.10 -12.63 -5.79
N PHE A 116 -3.65 -11.58 -5.09
CA PHE A 116 -4.24 -11.21 -3.81
C PHE A 116 -5.70 -10.76 -3.92
N GLN A 117 -6.13 -10.24 -5.07
CA GLN A 117 -7.56 -9.96 -5.31
C GLN A 117 -8.45 -11.22 -5.27
N SER A 118 -7.89 -12.45 -5.33
CA SER A 118 -8.65 -13.69 -5.06
C SER A 118 -8.89 -13.95 -3.58
N ILE A 119 -8.22 -13.22 -2.68
CA ILE A 119 -8.49 -13.26 -1.24
C ILE A 119 -9.74 -12.40 -0.99
N PRO A 120 -10.80 -12.94 -0.36
CA PRO A 120 -11.99 -12.17 -0.04
C PRO A 120 -11.66 -10.90 0.73
N GLY A 121 -12.17 -9.76 0.25
CA GLY A 121 -12.00 -8.47 0.92
C GLY A 121 -10.61 -7.82 0.82
N PHE A 122 -9.62 -8.42 0.15
CA PHE A 122 -8.24 -7.91 0.13
C PHE A 122 -8.13 -6.44 -0.31
N GLU A 123 -8.66 -6.11 -1.49
CA GLU A 123 -8.54 -4.75 -2.04
C GLU A 123 -9.28 -3.73 -1.18
N GLU A 124 -10.45 -4.09 -0.67
CA GLU A 124 -11.23 -3.25 0.24
C GLU A 124 -10.46 -3.00 1.55
N SER A 125 -9.97 -4.05 2.22
CA SER A 125 -9.21 -3.92 3.46
C SER A 125 -7.95 -3.09 3.25
N PHE A 126 -7.21 -3.32 2.16
CA PHE A 126 -6.00 -2.58 1.84
C PHE A 126 -6.28 -1.08 1.64
N LEU A 127 -7.30 -0.75 0.84
CA LEU A 127 -7.74 0.62 0.60
C LEU A 127 -8.20 1.30 1.89
N GLN A 128 -9.07 0.64 2.66
CA GLN A 128 -9.63 1.20 3.88
C GLN A 128 -8.54 1.45 4.94
N SER A 129 -7.55 0.58 5.09
CA SER A 129 -6.42 0.81 6.00
C SER A 129 -5.67 2.11 5.66
N ILE A 130 -5.39 2.35 4.37
CA ILE A 130 -4.68 3.55 3.92
C ILE A 130 -5.55 4.81 4.07
N VAL A 131 -6.80 4.76 3.63
CA VAL A 131 -7.72 5.91 3.73
C VAL A 131 -8.00 6.27 5.18
N LYS A 132 -8.19 5.27 6.06
CA LYS A 132 -8.38 5.49 7.50
C LYS A 132 -7.16 6.16 8.13
N PHE A 133 -5.96 5.73 7.74
CA PHE A 133 -4.73 6.37 8.18
C PHE A 133 -4.69 7.85 7.74
N ILE A 134 -4.88 8.12 6.45
CA ILE A 134 -4.79 9.48 5.91
C ILE A 134 -5.80 10.40 6.61
N LYS A 135 -7.06 9.97 6.77
CA LYS A 135 -8.10 10.77 7.45
C LYS A 135 -7.82 11.02 8.93
N LYS A 136 -7.08 10.13 9.60
CA LYS A 136 -6.78 10.24 11.02
C LYS A 136 -5.61 11.18 11.28
N ASP A 137 -4.57 11.08 10.47
CA ASP A 137 -3.26 11.66 10.78
C ASP A 137 -2.89 12.83 9.85
N ILE A 138 -3.66 13.08 8.78
CA ILE A 138 -3.38 14.12 7.79
C ILE A 138 -4.63 14.99 7.62
N THR A 139 -4.44 16.30 7.64
CA THR A 139 -5.45 17.28 7.21
C THR A 139 -4.79 18.20 6.20
N LEU A 140 -5.29 18.17 4.96
CA LEU A 140 -4.89 19.13 3.95
C LEU A 140 -5.67 20.42 4.14
N LEU A 141 -4.95 21.54 4.11
CA LEU A 141 -5.54 22.87 4.23
C LEU A 141 -5.74 23.46 2.84
N THR A 142 -6.92 24.04 2.61
CA THR A 142 -7.22 24.77 1.39
C THR A 142 -6.50 26.12 1.42
N PRO A 143 -5.70 26.46 0.41
CA PRO A 143 -4.88 27.66 0.49
C PRO A 143 -5.70 28.96 0.37
N HIS A 144 -6.90 28.93 -0.26
CA HIS A 144 -7.57 30.17 -0.69
C HIS A 144 -9.12 30.17 -0.68
N ASP A 145 -9.79 29.14 -0.16
CA ASP A 145 -11.26 29.08 -0.15
C ASP A 145 -11.80 28.66 1.22
N PRO A 146 -12.45 29.58 1.98
CA PRO A 146 -13.03 29.28 3.29
C PRO A 146 -14.31 28.43 3.21
N HIS A 147 -14.90 28.26 2.02
CA HIS A 147 -16.09 27.44 1.81
C HIS A 147 -15.76 26.00 1.39
N LEU A 148 -14.51 25.71 1.07
CA LEU A 148 -14.07 24.36 0.70
C LEU A 148 -13.80 23.52 1.95
N ASP A 149 -14.49 22.38 2.06
CA ASP A 149 -14.32 21.45 3.18
C ASP A 149 -12.97 20.72 3.11
N ASN A 150 -12.09 21.00 4.08
CA ASN A 150 -10.77 20.38 4.20
C ASN A 150 -10.82 18.84 4.32
N ASN A 151 -11.88 18.26 4.89
CA ASN A 151 -12.04 16.80 4.98
C ASN A 151 -12.37 16.19 3.62
N LEU A 152 -13.23 16.84 2.84
CA LEU A 152 -13.52 16.43 1.46
C LEU A 152 -12.29 16.61 0.57
N TYR A 153 -11.57 17.73 0.74
CA TYR A 153 -10.31 18.00 0.05
C TYR A 153 -9.24 16.95 0.36
N THR A 154 -9.04 16.64 1.65
CA THR A 154 -8.14 15.57 2.10
C THR A 154 -8.55 14.22 1.52
N THR A 155 -9.84 13.91 1.54
CA THR A 155 -10.37 12.65 0.98
C THR A 155 -10.10 12.54 -0.53
N PHE A 156 -10.31 13.61 -1.28
CA PHE A 156 -10.06 13.63 -2.72
C PHE A 156 -8.58 13.34 -3.06
N TYR A 157 -7.65 14.07 -2.45
CA TYR A 157 -6.22 13.86 -2.68
C TYR A 157 -5.74 12.50 -2.18
N ALA A 158 -6.21 12.04 -1.01
CA ALA A 158 -5.89 10.71 -0.48
C ALA A 158 -6.21 9.61 -1.49
N ASN A 159 -7.42 9.64 -2.05
CA ASN A 159 -7.87 8.66 -3.05
C ASN A 159 -7.15 8.85 -4.39
N GLY A 160 -6.85 10.08 -4.81
CA GLY A 160 -6.09 10.34 -6.03
C GLY A 160 -4.66 9.77 -5.97
N ILE A 161 -3.95 10.00 -4.86
CA ILE A 161 -2.59 9.47 -4.64
C ILE A 161 -2.63 7.94 -4.58
N LEU A 162 -3.58 7.37 -3.84
CA LEU A 162 -3.75 5.93 -3.73
C LEU A 162 -4.09 5.30 -5.08
N GLY A 163 -4.96 5.93 -5.87
CA GLY A 163 -5.29 5.51 -7.22
C GLY A 163 -4.07 5.48 -8.14
N LEU A 164 -3.22 6.51 -8.09
CA LEU A 164 -1.97 6.56 -8.85
C LEU A 164 -1.03 5.40 -8.48
N ILE A 165 -0.88 5.11 -7.18
CA ILE A 165 -0.03 4.02 -6.70
C ILE A 165 -0.59 2.66 -7.13
N LEU A 166 -1.90 2.45 -7.02
CA LEU A 166 -2.53 1.20 -7.40
C LEU A 166 -2.47 0.96 -8.91
N ASP A 167 -2.64 2.01 -9.72
CA ASP A 167 -2.48 1.92 -11.17
C ASP A 167 -1.04 1.51 -11.53
N TRP A 168 -0.05 2.14 -10.91
CA TRP A 168 1.37 1.78 -11.10
C TRP A 168 1.67 0.32 -10.71
N ILE A 169 1.11 -0.17 -9.60
CA ILE A 169 1.21 -1.58 -9.19
C ILE A 169 0.55 -2.51 -10.23
N LYS A 170 -0.67 -2.19 -10.66
CA LYS A 170 -1.45 -2.98 -11.63
C LYS A 170 -0.80 -3.02 -13.02
N ASN A 171 -0.01 -1.99 -13.34
CA ASN A 171 0.78 -1.85 -14.57
C ASN A 171 2.23 -2.35 -14.44
N GLY A 172 2.54 -3.11 -13.37
CA GLY A 172 3.77 -3.88 -13.28
C GLY A 172 4.94 -3.18 -12.64
N LEU A 173 4.71 -2.07 -11.92
CA LEU A 173 5.74 -1.24 -11.29
C LEU A 173 6.62 -0.49 -12.29
N GLU A 174 6.05 -0.16 -13.45
CA GLU A 174 6.65 0.68 -14.49
C GLU A 174 5.85 1.97 -14.64
N PRO A 175 6.50 3.14 -14.78
CA PRO A 175 7.95 3.39 -14.88
C PRO A 175 8.69 3.38 -13.52
N HIS A 176 10.01 3.61 -13.53
CA HIS A 176 10.88 3.62 -12.33
C HIS A 176 10.37 4.54 -11.19
N PRO A 177 10.56 4.17 -9.90
CA PRO A 177 10.11 4.94 -8.72
C PRO A 177 10.41 6.44 -8.76
N ASP A 178 11.64 6.82 -9.10
CA ASP A 178 12.06 8.24 -9.23
C ASP A 178 11.17 9.04 -10.20
N TYR A 179 10.74 8.44 -11.32
CA TYR A 179 9.80 9.10 -12.22
C TYR A 179 8.44 9.30 -11.53
N MET A 180 7.91 8.27 -10.88
CA MET A 180 6.63 8.34 -10.19
C MET A 180 6.64 9.39 -9.07
N ALA A 181 7.72 9.47 -8.29
CA ALA A 181 7.93 10.49 -7.27
C ALA A 181 7.91 11.91 -7.87
N LYS A 182 8.65 12.13 -8.97
CA LYS A 182 8.66 13.42 -9.69
C LYS A 182 7.30 13.79 -10.26
N GLN A 183 6.56 12.83 -10.80
CA GLN A 183 5.20 13.07 -11.30
C GLN A 183 4.24 13.41 -10.16
N LEU A 184 4.32 12.70 -9.04
CA LEU A 184 3.44 12.97 -7.91
C LEU A 184 3.62 14.40 -7.38
N VAL A 185 4.85 14.87 -7.20
CA VAL A 185 5.14 16.26 -6.79
C VAL A 185 4.52 17.27 -7.75
N LYS A 186 4.58 17.02 -9.07
CA LYS A 186 3.94 17.87 -10.06
C LYS A 186 2.41 17.83 -9.92
N ILE A 187 1.82 16.65 -9.84
CA ILE A 187 0.36 16.44 -9.81
C ILE A 187 -0.26 17.11 -8.58
N ILE A 188 0.33 16.93 -7.39
CA ILE A 188 -0.24 17.51 -6.16
C ILE A 188 -0.15 19.04 -6.11
N ASN A 189 0.69 19.64 -6.95
CA ASN A 189 0.88 21.09 -7.05
C ASN A 189 0.30 21.70 -8.33
N TYR A 190 -0.37 20.90 -9.17
CA TYR A 190 -0.94 21.36 -10.44
C TYR A 190 -2.46 21.23 -10.43
N TYR A 191 -3.15 22.35 -10.66
CA TYR A 191 -4.59 22.38 -10.78
C TYR A 191 -5.01 22.25 -12.25
N PRO A 192 -5.93 21.35 -12.60
CA PRO A 192 -6.42 21.25 -13.97
C PRO A 192 -7.19 22.53 -14.32
N ALA A 193 -6.67 23.33 -15.26
CA ALA A 193 -7.31 24.57 -15.69
C ALA A 193 -8.40 24.37 -16.77
N LYS A 194 -8.34 23.26 -17.50
CA LYS A 194 -9.27 22.90 -18.58
C LYS A 194 -9.49 21.39 -18.59
N SER A 195 -10.70 20.94 -18.90
CA SER A 195 -11.03 19.55 -19.15
C SER A 195 -11.71 19.42 -20.51
N TYR A 196 -11.49 18.28 -21.18
CA TYR A 196 -12.13 17.94 -22.43
C TYR A 196 -12.91 16.65 -22.22
N ILE A 197 -14.19 16.65 -22.60
CA ILE A 197 -15.01 15.44 -22.61
C ILE A 197 -14.98 14.93 -24.05
N SER A 198 -14.35 13.77 -24.28
CA SER A 198 -14.34 13.17 -25.61
C SER A 198 -15.77 12.81 -26.02
N ALA A 199 -16.32 13.47 -27.04
CA ALA A 199 -17.42 12.90 -27.81
C ALA A 199 -16.86 11.66 -28.54
N LYS A 200 -17.61 10.54 -28.54
CA LYS A 200 -17.19 9.27 -29.16
C LYS A 200 -16.49 9.53 -30.52
N GLY A 201 -15.20 9.21 -30.61
CA GLY A 201 -14.47 9.14 -31.89
C GLY A 201 -13.31 10.10 -32.11
N ASN A 202 -13.11 11.16 -31.32
CA ASN A 202 -12.00 12.10 -31.53
C ASN A 202 -10.97 12.04 -30.39
N SER A 203 -9.76 11.58 -30.72
CA SER A 203 -8.62 11.63 -29.79
C SER A 203 -8.11 13.07 -29.66
N PRO A 204 -7.65 13.53 -28.47
CA PRO A 204 -7.31 14.93 -28.21
C PRO A 204 -6.00 15.41 -28.88
N THR A 205 -5.31 14.53 -29.58
CA THR A 205 -3.92 14.74 -30.04
C THR A 205 -3.77 15.88 -31.06
N THR A 206 -4.87 16.39 -31.62
CA THR A 206 -4.84 17.44 -32.64
C THR A 206 -4.99 18.87 -32.09
N LEU A 207 -5.15 19.06 -30.76
CA LEU A 207 -5.51 20.37 -30.18
C LEU A 207 -4.46 20.98 -29.24
N LEU A 208 -3.24 20.43 -29.19
CA LEU A 208 -2.13 20.93 -28.37
C LEU A 208 -1.00 21.58 -29.20
N GLN A 209 -1.34 22.17 -30.36
CA GLN A 209 -0.48 23.15 -31.05
C GLN A 209 -0.98 24.57 -30.77
#